data_AF-A0A954S870-F1
#
_entry.id   AF-A0A954S870-F1
#
_cell.length_a   1.000
_cell.length_b   1.000
_cell.length_c   1.000
_cell.angle_alpha   90.00
_cell.angle_beta   90.00
_cell.angle_gamma   90.00
#
_symmetry.space_group_name_H-M   'P 1'
#
loop_
_entity.id
_entity.type
_entity.pdbx_description
1 polymer ?
#
loop_
_entity_poly.entity_id
_entity_poly.type
_entity_poly.pdbx_seq_one_letter_code
_entity_poly.pdbx_strand_id
1 'polypeptide(L)'
;MSRASVRWWLLASVLIGAALAPLLVQGNSALEQYRRQNYESMQNLSELGRNRLTRNQEAFNALSPAEQQSMRELHGLLDLDARGNKVLTSTLDTYHDWVRTLEPYQREELQQTADPVRRMEVIRRILEENRERDMPFRFPLIGMESMQQMMETMEAKVRSRLSDEQRTTLDSLEGLPRYVKLMRYLRDAARAGIDQRAVSTLTPPELEEVLAQVSESRVKEVLARSGQEGHPGFGRNAWYYLVVGSLGYHIRDSRPQPNPELLEQRLAGLPVDKQDELLSLSPVDFYDELELLVVEEATPIRQQMVEDMQTLVPEEWRDRLKRGRSGPPGGGGPPPNGGRPPFLGGPGRPGDRNGGGRFDRDGERDGDRPPFGGRRPDGQRPPEPPPAAGEPPGAPPRGDNPPPIPADAN
;
A
#
# COMPACT_ATOMS: atom_id res chain seq x y z
N MET A 1 -74.57 -29.94 -8.08
CA MET A 1 -74.38 -28.73 -7.23
C MET A 1 -75.70 -27.98 -7.17
N SER A 2 -76.17 -27.60 -5.98
CA SER A 2 -77.43 -26.86 -5.86
C SER A 2 -77.23 -25.40 -6.29
N ARG A 3 -78.28 -24.76 -6.81
CA ARG A 3 -78.25 -23.33 -7.18
C ARG A 3 -77.85 -22.43 -6.00
N ALA A 4 -78.07 -22.89 -4.77
CA ALA A 4 -77.64 -22.19 -3.56
C ALA A 4 -76.10 -22.25 -3.39
N SER A 5 -75.46 -23.40 -3.64
CA SER A 5 -74.00 -23.54 -3.53
C SER A 5 -73.25 -22.67 -4.55
N VAL A 6 -73.80 -22.50 -5.76
CA VAL A 6 -73.19 -21.63 -6.80
C VAL A 6 -73.30 -20.15 -6.42
N ARG A 7 -74.41 -19.73 -5.82
CA ARG A 7 -74.61 -18.35 -5.36
C ARG A 7 -73.68 -17.99 -4.19
N TRP A 8 -73.48 -18.91 -3.26
CA TRP A 8 -72.53 -18.72 -2.15
C TRP A 8 -71.07 -18.66 -2.63
N TRP A 9 -70.70 -19.48 -3.62
CA TRP A 9 -69.37 -19.42 -4.23
C TRP A 9 -69.09 -18.11 -4.96
N LEU A 10 -70.07 -17.59 -5.71
CA LEU A 10 -69.93 -16.31 -6.41
C LEU A 10 -69.84 -15.14 -5.42
N LEU A 11 -70.64 -15.14 -4.35
CA LEU A 11 -70.58 -14.11 -3.30
C LEU A 11 -69.25 -14.13 -2.54
N ALA A 12 -68.74 -15.31 -2.18
CA ALA A 12 -67.44 -15.44 -1.53
C ALA A 12 -66.29 -14.94 -2.42
N SER A 13 -66.34 -15.23 -3.72
CA SER A 13 -65.32 -14.80 -4.69
C SER A 13 -65.30 -13.28 -4.87
N VAL A 14 -66.46 -12.63 -4.89
CA VAL A 14 -66.58 -11.16 -4.99
C VAL A 14 -66.09 -10.48 -3.71
N LEU A 15 -66.36 -11.05 -2.53
CA LEU A 15 -65.89 -10.50 -1.26
C LEU A 15 -64.36 -10.63 -1.10
N ILE A 16 -63.77 -11.76 -1.54
CA ILE A 16 -62.31 -11.92 -1.55
C ILE A 16 -61.65 -10.95 -2.56
N GLY A 17 -62.25 -10.77 -3.74
CA GLY A 17 -61.78 -9.79 -4.73
C GLY A 17 -61.83 -8.35 -4.23
N ALA A 18 -62.90 -7.97 -3.52
CA ALA A 18 -63.05 -6.63 -2.95
C ALA A 18 -62.12 -6.36 -1.76
N ALA A 19 -61.79 -7.38 -0.97
CA ALA A 19 -60.87 -7.27 0.16
C ALA A 19 -59.38 -7.19 -0.28
N LEU A 20 -59.02 -7.75 -1.43
CA LEU A 20 -57.65 -7.72 -1.97
C LEU A 20 -57.35 -6.50 -2.86
N ALA A 21 -58.38 -5.83 -3.38
CA ALA A 21 -58.21 -4.65 -4.23
C ALA A 21 -57.42 -3.48 -3.56
N PRO A 22 -57.62 -3.16 -2.27
CA PRO A 22 -56.84 -2.09 -1.61
C PRO A 22 -55.36 -2.42 -1.45
N LEU A 23 -55.00 -3.69 -1.26
CA LEU A 23 -53.61 -4.15 -1.14
C LEU A 23 -52.87 -4.07 -2.48
N LEU A 24 -53.55 -4.34 -3.60
CA LEU A 24 -53.00 -4.15 -4.94
C LEU A 24 -52.85 -2.66 -5.33
N VAL A 25 -53.76 -1.81 -4.87
CA VAL A 25 -53.69 -0.35 -5.11
C VAL A 25 -52.62 0.33 -4.26
N GLN A 26 -52.41 -0.09 -3.02
CA GLN A 26 -51.34 0.46 -2.17
C GLN A 26 -49.94 0.08 -2.67
N GLY A 27 -49.74 -1.15 -3.14
CA GLY A 27 -48.48 -1.57 -3.76
C GLY A 27 -48.10 -0.75 -5.01
N ASN A 28 -49.08 -0.28 -5.78
CA ASN A 28 -48.85 0.56 -6.95
C ASN A 28 -48.40 1.98 -6.58
N SER A 29 -48.89 2.57 -5.49
CA SER A 29 -48.55 3.96 -5.13
C SER A 29 -47.07 4.15 -4.75
N ALA A 30 -46.50 3.22 -3.96
CA ALA A 30 -45.08 3.25 -3.60
C ALA A 30 -44.18 2.98 -4.82
N LEU A 31 -44.59 2.07 -5.70
CA LEU A 31 -43.89 1.77 -6.94
C LEU A 31 -43.93 2.96 -7.92
N GLU A 32 -45.07 3.64 -8.04
CA GLU A 32 -45.20 4.85 -8.86
C GLU A 32 -44.34 6.00 -8.31
N GLN A 33 -44.29 6.16 -6.99
CA GLN A 33 -43.46 7.17 -6.34
C GLN A 33 -41.97 6.90 -6.58
N TYR A 34 -41.52 5.64 -6.45
CA TYR A 34 -40.16 5.22 -6.77
C TYR A 34 -39.82 5.45 -8.26
N ARG A 35 -40.75 5.12 -9.17
CA ARG A 35 -40.57 5.38 -10.62
C ARG A 35 -40.45 6.87 -10.93
N ARG A 36 -41.26 7.73 -10.30
CA ARG A 36 -41.14 9.19 -10.46
C ARG A 36 -39.80 9.70 -9.97
N GLN A 37 -39.36 9.28 -8.77
CA GLN A 37 -38.06 9.68 -8.23
C GLN A 37 -36.89 9.23 -9.11
N ASN A 38 -36.92 8.00 -9.63
CA ASN A 38 -35.91 7.52 -10.58
C ASN A 38 -35.95 8.31 -11.89
N TYR A 39 -37.14 8.65 -12.39
CA TYR A 39 -37.30 9.43 -13.61
C TYR A 39 -36.75 10.85 -13.46
N GLU A 40 -37.07 11.53 -12.34
CA GLU A 40 -36.52 12.85 -12.00
C GLU A 40 -34.99 12.79 -11.85
N SER A 41 -34.47 11.76 -11.18
CA SER A 41 -33.03 11.55 -11.04
C SER A 41 -32.36 11.35 -12.40
N MET A 42 -32.97 10.58 -13.30
CA MET A 42 -32.46 10.35 -14.66
C MET A 42 -32.52 11.61 -15.55
N GLN A 43 -33.52 12.47 -15.39
CA GLN A 43 -33.60 13.74 -16.11
C GLN A 43 -32.49 14.72 -15.69
N ASN A 44 -32.09 14.68 -14.42
CA ASN A 44 -31.03 15.52 -13.88
C ASN A 44 -29.61 14.98 -14.18
N LEU A 45 -29.48 13.78 -14.75
CA LEU A 45 -28.18 13.26 -15.16
C LEU A 45 -27.66 13.97 -16.41
N SER A 46 -26.40 14.41 -16.35
CA SER A 46 -25.65 14.85 -17.54
C SER A 46 -25.61 13.76 -18.61
N GLU A 47 -25.35 14.13 -19.87
CA GLU A 47 -25.23 13.13 -20.96
C GLU A 47 -24.17 12.06 -20.65
N LEU A 48 -23.06 12.46 -20.02
CA LEU A 48 -22.02 11.53 -19.56
C LEU A 48 -22.55 10.56 -18.49
N GLY A 49 -23.37 11.07 -17.55
CA GLY A 49 -24.03 10.24 -16.53
C GLY A 49 -25.01 9.24 -17.14
N ARG A 50 -25.84 9.68 -18.10
CA ARG A 50 -26.76 8.80 -18.84
C ARG A 50 -26.03 7.73 -19.63
N ASN A 51 -24.98 8.09 -20.37
CA ASN A 51 -24.16 7.13 -21.12
C ASN A 51 -23.49 6.10 -20.19
N ARG A 52 -23.03 6.51 -19.01
CA ARG A 52 -22.49 5.58 -18.00
C ARG A 52 -23.57 4.63 -17.48
N LEU A 53 -24.76 5.13 -17.16
CA LEU A 53 -25.88 4.32 -16.69
C LEU A 53 -26.31 3.29 -17.73
N THR A 54 -26.41 3.69 -19.01
CA THR A 54 -26.73 2.79 -20.12
C THR A 54 -25.71 1.67 -20.24
N ARG A 55 -24.41 1.98 -20.25
CA ARG A 55 -23.36 0.95 -20.31
C ARG A 55 -23.38 0.00 -19.11
N ASN A 56 -23.63 0.53 -17.91
CA ASN A 56 -23.76 -0.30 -16.71
C ASN A 56 -24.96 -1.25 -16.81
N GLN A 57 -26.08 -0.76 -17.33
CA GLN A 57 -27.28 -1.58 -17.56
C GLN A 57 -27.04 -2.66 -18.62
N GLU A 58 -26.39 -2.31 -19.72
CA GLU A 58 -26.01 -3.27 -20.76
C GLU A 58 -25.07 -4.35 -20.21
N ALA A 59 -24.05 -3.94 -19.44
CA ALA A 59 -23.13 -4.86 -18.78
C ALA A 59 -23.86 -5.79 -17.80
N PHE A 60 -24.78 -5.26 -16.98
CA PHE A 60 -25.60 -6.06 -16.07
C PHE A 60 -26.48 -7.07 -16.82
N ASN A 61 -27.11 -6.63 -17.91
CA ASN A 61 -27.97 -7.49 -18.73
C ASN A 61 -27.17 -8.60 -19.45
N ALA A 62 -25.89 -8.37 -19.71
CA ALA A 62 -24.99 -9.35 -20.31
C ALA A 62 -24.50 -10.42 -19.32
N LEU A 63 -24.66 -10.21 -18.01
CA LEU A 63 -24.32 -11.20 -16.98
C LEU A 63 -25.28 -12.41 -17.04
N SER A 64 -24.80 -13.57 -16.59
CA SER A 64 -25.66 -14.75 -16.43
C SER A 64 -26.76 -14.50 -15.37
N PRO A 65 -27.88 -15.25 -15.39
CA PRO A 65 -28.94 -15.08 -14.40
C PRO A 65 -28.46 -15.22 -12.95
N ALA A 66 -27.50 -16.12 -12.69
CA ALA A 66 -26.92 -16.32 -11.37
C ALA A 66 -26.10 -15.11 -10.91
N GLU A 67 -25.29 -14.53 -11.80
CA GLU A 67 -24.51 -13.32 -11.50
C GLU A 67 -25.41 -12.10 -11.30
N GLN A 68 -26.45 -11.95 -12.13
CA GLN A 68 -27.45 -10.89 -11.94
C GLN A 68 -28.15 -11.00 -10.59
N GLN A 69 -28.48 -12.22 -10.15
CA GLN A 69 -29.11 -12.46 -8.86
C GLN A 69 -28.15 -12.12 -7.70
N SER A 70 -26.90 -12.57 -7.77
CA SER A 70 -25.85 -12.23 -6.80
C SER A 70 -25.66 -10.71 -6.68
N MET A 71 -25.64 -9.99 -7.80
CA MET A 71 -25.51 -8.54 -7.80
C MET A 71 -26.74 -7.83 -7.19
N ARG A 72 -27.95 -8.34 -7.42
CA ARG A 72 -29.17 -7.83 -6.76
C ARG A 72 -29.13 -8.05 -5.25
N GLU A 73 -28.65 -9.20 -4.81
CA GLU A 73 -28.48 -9.52 -3.38
C GLU A 73 -27.46 -8.60 -2.73
N LEU A 74 -26.29 -8.39 -3.36
CA LEU A 74 -25.29 -7.45 -2.90
C LEU A 74 -25.84 -6.02 -2.81
N HIS A 75 -26.58 -5.57 -3.83
CA HIS A 75 -27.21 -4.25 -3.80
C HIS A 75 -28.21 -4.13 -2.63
N GLY A 76 -29.02 -5.16 -2.38
CA GLY A 76 -29.91 -5.20 -1.23
C GLY A 76 -29.17 -5.11 0.11
N LEU A 77 -28.03 -5.79 0.25
CA LEU A 77 -27.18 -5.70 1.45
C LEU A 77 -26.61 -4.29 1.64
N LEU A 78 -26.17 -3.64 0.56
CA LEU A 78 -25.65 -2.27 0.61
C LEU A 78 -26.74 -1.25 0.95
N ASP A 79 -27.94 -1.39 0.39
CA ASP A 79 -29.07 -0.52 0.70
C ASP A 79 -29.52 -0.63 2.17
N LEU A 80 -29.44 -1.84 2.74
CA LEU A 80 -29.69 -2.06 4.17
C LEU A 80 -28.57 -1.46 5.04
N ASP A 81 -27.30 -1.67 4.66
CA ASP A 81 -26.13 -1.13 5.35
C ASP A 81 -26.08 0.41 5.34
N ALA A 82 -26.49 1.03 4.23
CA ALA A 82 -26.59 2.48 4.07
C ALA A 82 -27.56 3.14 5.07
N ARG A 83 -28.59 2.40 5.51
CA ARG A 83 -29.54 2.82 6.54
C ARG A 83 -29.08 2.47 7.96
N GLY A 84 -28.05 1.65 8.08
CA GLY A 84 -27.48 1.16 9.34
C GLY A 84 -26.16 1.84 9.69
N ASN A 85 -25.17 1.04 10.11
CA ASN A 85 -23.86 1.51 10.57
C ASN A 85 -22.84 1.73 9.43
N LYS A 86 -23.23 1.51 8.17
CA LYS A 86 -22.43 1.77 6.96
C LYS A 86 -21.09 1.01 6.89
N VAL A 87 -20.96 -0.10 7.60
CA VAL A 87 -19.69 -0.84 7.70
C VAL A 87 -19.33 -1.48 6.37
N LEU A 88 -20.30 -2.08 5.67
CA LEU A 88 -20.05 -2.74 4.40
C LEU A 88 -19.68 -1.74 3.32
N THR A 89 -20.40 -0.62 3.27
CA THR A 89 -20.17 0.48 2.32
C THR A 89 -18.76 1.06 2.52
N SER A 90 -18.40 1.40 3.76
CA SER A 90 -17.06 1.91 4.09
C SER A 90 -15.94 0.91 3.77
N THR A 91 -16.18 -0.39 3.99
CA THR A 91 -15.21 -1.43 3.65
C THR A 91 -15.00 -1.52 2.13
N LEU A 92 -16.06 -1.43 1.32
CA LEU A 92 -15.96 -1.45 -0.13
C LEU A 92 -15.24 -0.21 -0.68
N ASP A 93 -15.53 0.96 -0.12
CA ASP A 93 -14.86 2.21 -0.51
C ASP A 93 -13.36 2.11 -0.21
N THR A 94 -13.00 1.67 1.00
CA THR A 94 -11.60 1.44 1.39
C THR A 94 -10.91 0.44 0.47
N TYR A 95 -11.58 -0.67 0.13
CA TYR A 95 -11.04 -1.66 -0.80
C TYR A 95 -10.84 -1.08 -2.20
N HIS A 96 -11.82 -0.34 -2.71
CA HIS A 96 -11.76 0.27 -4.03
C HIS A 96 -10.61 1.29 -4.11
N ASP A 97 -10.48 2.15 -3.11
CA ASP A 97 -9.42 3.14 -3.05
C ASP A 97 -8.05 2.48 -2.93
N TRP A 98 -7.92 1.45 -2.08
CA TRP A 98 -6.70 0.65 -2.00
C TRP A 98 -6.33 0.00 -3.34
N VAL A 99 -7.28 -0.63 -4.06
CA VAL A 99 -7.03 -1.26 -5.37
C VAL A 99 -6.49 -0.24 -6.38
N ARG A 100 -6.90 1.03 -6.30
CA ARG A 100 -6.38 2.08 -7.19
C ARG A 100 -4.91 2.42 -6.92
N THR A 101 -4.43 2.21 -5.70
CA THR A 101 -3.02 2.41 -5.33
C THR A 101 -2.09 1.30 -5.84
N LEU A 102 -2.65 0.15 -6.22
CA LEU A 102 -1.87 -1.01 -6.62
C LEU A 102 -1.20 -0.87 -7.99
N GLU A 103 -0.05 -1.52 -8.14
CA GLU A 103 0.63 -1.62 -9.42
C GLU A 103 -0.20 -2.40 -10.44
N PRO A 104 -0.03 -2.14 -11.75
CA PRO A 104 -0.87 -2.76 -12.78
C PRO A 104 -0.94 -4.29 -12.70
N TYR A 105 0.18 -4.97 -12.45
CA TYR A 105 0.21 -6.44 -12.34
C TYR A 105 -0.51 -6.96 -11.09
N GLN A 106 -0.43 -6.23 -9.96
CA GLN A 106 -1.12 -6.59 -8.72
C GLN A 106 -2.65 -6.47 -8.89
N ARG A 107 -3.11 -5.44 -9.61
CA ARG A 107 -4.52 -5.29 -9.97
C ARG A 107 -5.01 -6.43 -10.88
N GLU A 108 -4.22 -6.79 -11.89
CA GLU A 108 -4.57 -7.87 -12.81
C GLU A 108 -4.66 -9.22 -12.09
N GLU A 109 -3.70 -9.53 -11.20
CA GLU A 109 -3.73 -10.75 -10.40
C GLU A 109 -4.96 -10.82 -9.49
N LEU A 110 -5.32 -9.71 -8.83
CA LEU A 110 -6.56 -9.63 -8.05
C LEU A 110 -7.81 -9.82 -8.91
N GLN A 111 -7.84 -9.25 -10.12
CA GLN A 111 -8.97 -9.41 -11.04
C GLN A 111 -9.14 -10.86 -11.53
N GLN A 112 -8.04 -11.56 -11.79
CA GLN A 112 -8.05 -12.96 -12.26
C GLN A 112 -8.35 -13.97 -11.15
N THR A 113 -8.20 -13.60 -9.88
CA THR A 113 -8.45 -14.48 -8.73
C THR A 113 -9.94 -14.48 -8.36
N ALA A 114 -10.68 -15.46 -8.89
CA ALA A 114 -12.11 -15.63 -8.66
C ALA A 114 -12.45 -16.23 -7.29
N ASP A 115 -11.60 -17.11 -6.75
CA ASP A 115 -11.80 -17.71 -5.44
C ASP A 115 -11.59 -16.68 -4.31
N PRO A 116 -12.59 -16.43 -3.44
CA PRO A 116 -12.48 -15.42 -2.39
C PRO A 116 -11.37 -15.71 -1.38
N VAL A 117 -11.13 -16.97 -1.04
CA VAL A 117 -10.08 -17.35 -0.07
C VAL A 117 -8.71 -17.06 -0.65
N ARG A 118 -8.47 -17.49 -1.90
CA ARG A 118 -7.22 -17.18 -2.61
C ARG A 118 -7.04 -15.69 -2.84
N ARG A 119 -8.11 -14.95 -3.12
CA ARG A 119 -8.06 -13.49 -3.29
C ARG A 119 -7.58 -12.79 -2.02
N MET A 120 -8.03 -13.25 -0.85
CA MET A 120 -7.55 -12.74 0.44
C MET A 120 -6.06 -13.03 0.67
N GLU A 121 -5.54 -14.16 0.20
CA GLU A 121 -4.10 -14.45 0.24
C GLU A 121 -3.29 -13.49 -0.64
N VAL A 122 -3.77 -13.21 -1.86
CA VAL A 122 -3.16 -12.23 -2.77
C VAL A 122 -3.16 -10.83 -2.14
N ILE A 123 -4.28 -10.42 -1.53
CA ILE A 123 -4.37 -9.14 -0.80
C ILE A 123 -3.33 -9.07 0.31
N ARG A 124 -3.22 -10.11 1.16
CA ARG A 124 -2.23 -10.15 2.26
C ARG A 124 -0.80 -10.03 1.72
N ARG A 125 -0.48 -10.77 0.65
CA ARG A 125 0.84 -10.74 0.03
C ARG A 125 1.17 -9.36 -0.52
N ILE A 126 0.23 -8.72 -1.24
CA ILE A 126 0.41 -7.36 -1.77
C ILE A 126 0.60 -6.36 -0.63
N LEU A 127 -0.19 -6.46 0.46
CA LEU A 127 -0.02 -5.59 1.62
C LEU A 127 1.35 -5.78 2.28
N GLU A 128 1.85 -7.02 2.32
CA GLU A 128 3.18 -7.33 2.83
C GLU A 128 4.28 -6.79 1.90
N GLU A 129 4.19 -7.01 0.60
CA GLU A 129 5.09 -6.45 -0.42
C GLU A 129 5.13 -4.92 -0.36
N ASN A 130 3.96 -4.27 -0.31
CA ASN A 130 3.87 -2.81 -0.22
C ASN A 130 4.44 -2.31 1.11
N ARG A 131 4.17 -3.00 2.22
CA ARG A 131 4.78 -2.68 3.52
C ARG A 131 6.31 -2.84 3.50
N GLU A 132 6.81 -3.85 2.79
CA GLU A 132 8.25 -4.07 2.59
C GLU A 132 8.88 -3.01 1.68
N ARG A 133 8.12 -2.48 0.72
CA ARG A 133 8.57 -1.49 -0.26
C ARG A 133 8.51 -0.05 0.26
N ASP A 134 7.44 0.31 0.96
CA ASP A 134 7.19 1.65 1.51
C ASP A 134 8.09 1.97 2.72
N MET A 135 8.70 0.96 3.34
CA MET A 135 9.70 1.13 4.38
C MET A 135 11.08 0.76 3.83
N PRO A 136 11.82 1.70 3.22
CA PRO A 136 13.23 1.47 2.85
C PRO A 136 14.12 1.16 4.08
N PHE A 137 13.56 1.28 5.29
CA PHE A 137 14.19 0.97 6.54
C PHE A 137 13.39 -0.08 7.30
N ARG A 138 13.92 -1.31 7.29
CA ARG A 138 13.52 -2.48 8.08
C ARG A 138 13.75 -2.29 9.60
N PHE A 139 13.65 -1.05 10.08
CA PHE A 139 13.84 -0.75 11.48
C PHE A 139 12.48 -0.84 12.17
N PRO A 140 12.33 -1.71 13.19
CA PRO A 140 11.12 -1.72 14.01
C PRO A 140 10.91 -0.33 14.61
N LEU A 141 9.65 0.11 14.64
CA LEU A 141 9.30 1.40 15.23
C LEU A 141 9.41 1.31 16.76
N ILE A 142 10.02 2.33 17.35
CA ILE A 142 10.01 2.55 18.79
C ILE A 142 8.66 3.18 19.14
N GLY A 143 7.91 2.61 20.08
CA GLY A 143 6.64 3.17 20.55
C GLY A 143 6.84 4.55 21.20
N MET A 144 5.79 5.37 21.24
CA MET A 144 5.90 6.75 21.74
C MET A 144 6.40 6.83 23.20
N GLU A 145 5.95 5.92 24.07
CA GLU A 145 6.38 5.87 25.46
C GLU A 145 7.87 5.54 25.59
N SER A 146 8.32 4.47 24.93
CA SER A 146 9.74 4.10 24.86
C SER A 146 10.58 5.23 24.24
N MET A 147 10.06 5.92 23.22
CA MET A 147 10.69 7.06 22.58
C MET A 147 10.87 8.21 23.57
N GLN A 148 9.83 8.57 24.31
CA GLN A 148 9.90 9.63 25.32
C GLN A 148 10.97 9.32 26.38
N GLN A 149 10.92 8.13 26.98
CA GLN A 149 11.89 7.73 28.02
C GLN A 149 13.33 7.74 27.49
N MET A 150 13.53 7.24 26.27
CA MET A 150 14.82 7.24 25.60
C MET A 150 15.33 8.67 25.33
N MET A 151 14.47 9.57 24.84
CA MET A 151 14.85 10.95 24.53
C MET A 151 15.10 11.78 25.79
N GLU A 152 14.32 11.60 26.85
CA GLU A 152 14.56 12.24 28.15
C GLU A 152 15.89 11.77 28.77
N THR A 153 16.15 10.46 28.74
CA THR A 153 17.41 9.89 29.21
C THR A 153 18.59 10.41 28.40
N MET A 154 18.45 10.45 27.07
CA MET A 154 19.46 10.99 26.17
C MET A 154 19.75 12.47 26.45
N GLU A 155 18.70 13.28 26.61
CA GLU A 155 18.84 14.70 26.96
C GLU A 155 19.60 14.86 28.27
N ALA A 156 19.23 14.13 29.32
CA ALA A 156 19.89 14.21 30.62
C ALA A 156 21.41 13.92 30.54
N LYS A 157 21.84 12.97 29.70
CA LYS A 157 23.25 12.63 29.51
C LYS A 157 24.04 13.70 28.74
N VAL A 158 23.40 14.35 27.77
CA VAL A 158 24.08 15.32 26.89
C VAL A 158 23.89 16.76 27.33
N ARG A 159 22.98 17.06 28.26
CA ARG A 159 22.58 18.42 28.65
C ARG A 159 23.75 19.30 29.09
N SER A 160 24.73 18.74 29.80
CA SER A 160 25.93 19.46 30.23
C SER A 160 26.89 19.82 29.07
N ARG A 161 26.75 19.14 27.92
CA ARG A 161 27.54 19.37 26.69
C ARG A 161 26.88 20.41 25.77
N LEU A 162 25.63 20.79 26.03
CA LEU A 162 24.88 21.76 25.25
C LEU A 162 25.20 23.20 25.69
N SER A 163 25.26 24.13 24.73
CA SER A 163 25.38 25.56 25.03
C SER A 163 24.15 26.06 25.81
N ASP A 164 24.27 27.21 26.49
CA ASP A 164 23.15 27.82 27.21
C ASP A 164 21.99 28.16 26.24
N GLU A 165 22.32 28.60 25.02
CA GLU A 165 21.33 28.87 23.96
C GLU A 165 20.60 27.60 23.52
N GLN A 166 21.32 26.50 23.31
CA GLN A 166 20.72 25.21 22.96
C GLN A 166 19.79 24.70 24.06
N ARG A 167 20.21 24.80 25.32
CA ARG A 167 19.40 24.42 26.49
C ARG A 167 18.13 25.27 26.59
N THR A 168 18.26 26.59 26.47
CA THR A 168 17.12 27.51 26.49
C THR A 168 16.13 27.20 25.37
N THR A 169 16.64 26.90 24.17
CA THR A 169 15.80 26.51 23.03
C THR A 169 15.05 25.20 23.32
N LEU A 170 15.73 24.16 23.83
CA LEU A 170 15.07 22.91 24.18
C LEU A 170 14.02 23.08 25.28
N ASP A 171 14.30 23.90 26.28
CA ASP A 171 13.37 24.15 27.39
C ASP A 171 12.11 24.91 26.93
N SER A 172 12.16 25.61 25.80
CA SER A 172 10.98 26.23 25.16
C SER A 172 10.14 25.28 24.29
N LEU A 173 10.61 24.05 24.09
CA LEU A 173 9.96 23.04 23.26
C LEU A 173 9.48 21.86 24.11
N GLU A 174 8.37 21.25 23.69
CA GLU A 174 7.81 20.04 24.29
C GLU A 174 7.59 18.96 23.24
N GLY A 175 7.54 17.70 23.64
CA GLY A 175 7.22 16.56 22.79
C GLY A 175 8.13 16.39 21.56
N LEU A 176 7.53 16.02 20.41
CA LEU A 176 8.25 15.72 19.17
C LEU A 176 9.16 16.86 18.68
N PRO A 177 8.73 18.15 18.67
CA PRO A 177 9.61 19.27 18.32
C PRO A 177 10.90 19.31 19.15
N ARG A 178 10.81 19.08 20.47
CA ARG A 178 11.97 19.03 21.37
C ARG A 178 12.92 17.90 20.99
N TYR A 179 12.38 16.71 20.73
CA TYR A 179 13.17 15.52 20.40
C TYR A 179 13.90 15.66 19.06
N VAL A 180 13.22 16.18 18.03
CA VAL A 180 13.85 16.47 16.74
C VAL A 180 14.96 17.50 16.90
N LYS A 181 14.72 18.56 17.68
CA LYS A 181 15.72 19.60 17.92
C LYS A 181 16.95 19.06 18.65
N LEU A 182 16.74 18.20 19.65
CA LEU A 182 17.82 17.51 20.36
C LEU A 182 18.66 16.66 19.40
N MET A 183 18.01 15.82 18.59
CA MET A 183 18.71 14.99 17.60
C MET A 183 19.52 15.85 16.62
N ARG A 184 19.00 17.01 16.23
CA ARG A 184 19.70 17.96 15.35
C ARG A 184 20.99 18.47 16.01
N TYR A 185 20.91 18.90 17.28
CA TYR A 185 22.08 19.35 18.03
C TYR A 185 23.13 18.26 18.19
N LEU A 186 22.72 17.01 18.45
CA LEU A 186 23.66 15.89 18.56
C LEU A 186 24.37 15.60 17.23
N ARG A 187 23.64 15.62 16.12
CA ARG A 187 24.22 15.47 14.78
C ARG A 187 25.19 16.61 14.46
N ASP A 188 24.80 17.86 14.73
CA ASP A 188 25.61 19.03 14.42
C ASP A 188 26.89 19.06 15.26
N ALA A 189 26.80 18.69 16.54
CA ALA A 189 27.97 18.51 17.41
C ALA A 189 28.89 17.39 16.91
N ALA A 190 28.32 16.26 16.49
CA ALA A 190 29.10 15.16 15.91
C ALA A 190 29.82 15.55 14.61
N ARG A 191 29.21 16.41 13.77
CA ARG A 191 29.85 16.94 12.55
C ARG A 191 30.98 17.94 12.81
N ALA A 192 30.87 18.72 13.90
CA ALA A 192 31.89 19.69 14.27
C ALA A 192 33.16 19.05 14.86
N GLY A 193 33.03 17.88 15.50
CA GLY A 193 34.15 17.04 15.90
C GLY A 193 34.64 16.19 14.72
N ILE A 194 35.94 16.11 14.50
CA ILE A 194 36.58 15.44 13.34
C ILE A 194 36.53 13.90 13.47
N ASP A 195 35.34 13.32 13.59
CA ASP A 195 35.03 11.90 13.36
C ASP A 195 33.60 11.83 12.79
N GLN A 196 33.48 11.68 11.46
CA GLN A 196 32.23 11.77 10.65
C GLN A 196 31.13 10.76 11.00
N ARG A 197 31.26 10.03 12.11
CA ARG A 197 30.28 9.06 12.57
C ARG A 197 29.17 9.83 13.29
N ALA A 198 28.01 9.88 12.63
CA ALA A 198 26.90 10.81 12.82
C ALA A 198 26.36 11.00 14.26
N VAL A 199 26.79 10.21 15.26
CA VAL A 199 26.31 10.32 16.65
C VAL A 199 27.31 9.90 17.73
N SER A 200 28.57 10.31 17.60
CA SER A 200 29.60 10.03 18.62
C SER A 200 29.44 10.79 19.95
N THR A 201 28.37 11.57 20.12
CA THR A 201 28.14 12.38 21.33
C THR A 201 27.81 11.53 22.56
N LEU A 202 27.27 10.33 22.39
CA LEU A 202 27.05 9.39 23.49
C LEU A 202 28.22 8.40 23.57
N THR A 203 28.78 8.26 24.76
CA THR A 203 29.73 7.17 25.04
C THR A 203 29.01 5.81 24.98
N PRO A 204 29.71 4.70 24.72
CA PRO A 204 29.09 3.37 24.72
C PRO A 204 28.21 3.06 25.95
N PRO A 205 28.64 3.31 27.21
CA PRO A 205 27.79 3.06 28.37
C PRO A 205 26.57 4.00 28.43
N GLU A 206 26.70 5.26 28.01
CA GLU A 206 25.55 6.17 27.92
C GLU A 206 24.53 5.68 26.87
N LEU A 207 25.02 5.17 25.74
CA LEU A 207 24.16 4.59 24.72
C LEU A 207 23.44 3.34 25.25
N GLU A 208 24.11 2.46 25.98
CA GLU A 208 23.47 1.29 26.61
C GLU A 208 22.35 1.70 27.58
N GLU A 209 22.56 2.73 28.40
CA GLU A 209 21.52 3.26 29.30
C GLU A 209 20.31 3.84 28.54
N VAL A 210 20.56 4.54 27.42
CA VAL A 210 19.51 5.07 26.54
C VAL A 210 18.73 3.93 25.89
N LEU A 211 19.44 2.91 25.36
CA LEU A 211 18.83 1.75 24.71
C LEU A 211 18.08 0.84 25.70
N ALA A 212 18.43 0.87 26.98
CA ALA A 212 17.71 0.14 28.02
C ALA A 212 16.24 0.61 28.19
N GLN A 213 15.92 1.84 27.77
CA GLN A 213 14.56 2.40 27.82
C GLN A 213 13.63 1.83 26.74
N VAL A 214 14.17 1.19 25.71
CA VAL A 214 13.36 0.53 24.68
C VAL A 214 12.66 -0.66 25.32
N SER A 215 11.33 -0.76 25.20
CA SER A 215 10.56 -1.90 25.73
C SER A 215 10.36 -3.01 24.69
N GLU A 216 10.39 -2.64 23.41
CA GLU A 216 10.02 -3.49 22.28
C GLU A 216 11.10 -4.53 21.99
N SER A 217 10.74 -5.81 22.12
CA SER A 217 11.66 -6.94 21.90
C SER A 217 12.29 -6.95 20.50
N ARG A 218 11.51 -6.59 19.47
CA ARG A 218 11.99 -6.52 18.09
C ARG A 218 13.04 -5.44 17.89
N VAL A 219 12.89 -4.27 18.54
CA VAL A 219 13.89 -3.19 18.49
C VAL A 219 15.18 -3.66 19.16
N LYS A 220 15.09 -4.29 20.34
CA LYS A 220 16.25 -4.88 21.03
C LYS A 220 16.97 -5.91 20.19
N GLU A 221 16.23 -6.78 19.49
CA GLU A 221 16.80 -7.80 18.63
C GLU A 221 17.60 -7.17 17.47
N VAL A 222 17.02 -6.16 16.81
CA VAL A 222 17.70 -5.46 15.71
C VAL A 222 18.96 -4.74 16.20
N LEU A 223 18.90 -4.08 17.35
CA LEU A 223 20.06 -3.44 17.97
C LEU A 223 21.14 -4.47 18.32
N ALA A 224 20.78 -5.59 18.96
CA ALA A 224 21.71 -6.65 19.33
C ALA A 224 22.38 -7.28 18.10
N ARG A 225 21.61 -7.58 17.05
CA ARG A 225 22.13 -8.14 15.80
C ARG A 225 23.08 -7.17 15.10
N SER A 226 22.72 -5.89 15.09
CA SER A 226 23.54 -4.85 14.46
C SER A 226 24.92 -4.71 15.11
N GLY A 227 25.05 -5.02 16.40
CA GLY A 227 26.34 -5.09 17.10
C GLY A 227 27.18 -6.34 16.79
N GLN A 228 26.56 -7.43 16.34
CA GLN A 228 27.23 -8.71 16.06
C GLN A 228 27.74 -8.84 14.62
N GLU A 229 27.09 -8.20 13.65
CA GLU A 229 27.33 -8.43 12.20
C GLU A 229 28.68 -7.91 11.66
N GLY A 230 29.62 -7.48 12.50
CA GLY A 230 30.99 -7.15 12.08
C GLY A 230 31.10 -6.01 11.06
N HIS A 231 30.00 -5.30 10.76
CA HIS A 231 30.01 -4.08 9.97
C HIS A 231 30.30 -2.89 10.89
N PRO A 232 31.55 -2.38 10.92
CA PRO A 232 32.01 -1.42 11.94
C PRO A 232 31.29 -0.06 11.93
N GLY A 233 30.40 0.19 10.97
CA GLY A 233 29.55 1.39 10.91
C GLY A 233 28.05 1.14 11.03
N PHE A 234 27.57 -0.10 10.88
CA PHE A 234 26.12 -0.36 10.84
C PHE A 234 25.52 -0.39 12.25
N GLY A 235 26.09 -1.18 13.17
CA GLY A 235 25.56 -1.29 14.54
C GLY A 235 25.53 0.02 15.32
N ARG A 236 26.57 0.83 15.18
CA ARG A 236 26.68 2.11 15.89
C ARG A 236 25.77 3.21 15.33
N ASN A 237 25.31 3.07 14.10
CA ASN A 237 24.35 4.01 13.48
C ASN A 237 22.93 3.44 13.45
N ALA A 238 22.73 2.13 13.65
CA ALA A 238 21.42 1.48 13.63
C ALA A 238 20.45 2.13 14.61
N TRP A 239 20.91 2.46 15.82
CA TRP A 239 20.08 3.15 16.79
C TRP A 239 19.67 4.55 16.31
N TYR A 240 20.58 5.33 15.72
CA TYR A 240 20.26 6.65 15.18
C TYR A 240 19.15 6.55 14.15
N TYR A 241 19.27 5.57 13.25
CA TYR A 241 18.28 5.31 12.23
C TYR A 241 16.94 4.86 12.81
N LEU A 242 16.95 4.05 13.87
CA LEU A 242 15.75 3.67 14.61
C LEU A 242 15.07 4.89 15.22
N VAL A 243 15.83 5.77 15.87
CA VAL A 243 15.29 6.98 16.50
C VAL A 243 14.73 7.94 15.47
N VAL A 244 15.52 8.30 14.45
CA VAL A 244 15.11 9.22 13.38
C VAL A 244 13.92 8.64 12.61
N GLY A 245 13.97 7.38 12.20
CA GLY A 245 12.85 6.73 11.51
C GLY A 245 11.57 6.73 12.35
N SER A 246 11.66 6.42 13.64
CA SER A 246 10.52 6.43 14.55
C SER A 246 9.99 7.85 14.83
N LEU A 247 10.86 8.85 14.96
CA LEU A 247 10.45 10.26 15.06
C LEU A 247 9.69 10.70 13.81
N GLY A 248 10.20 10.36 12.61
CA GLY A 248 9.52 10.66 11.35
C GLY A 248 8.14 10.00 11.27
N TYR A 249 8.03 8.75 11.69
CA TYR A 249 6.76 8.04 11.79
C TYR A 249 5.79 8.74 12.76
N HIS A 250 6.22 9.04 13.98
CA HIS A 250 5.37 9.69 14.99
C HIS A 250 4.97 11.12 14.60
N ILE A 251 5.83 11.84 13.89
CA ILE A 251 5.49 13.15 13.32
C ILE A 251 4.42 13.02 12.24
N ARG A 252 4.43 11.92 11.46
CA ARG A 252 3.40 11.63 10.46
C ARG A 252 2.09 11.15 11.11
N ASP A 253 2.18 10.31 12.12
CA ASP A 253 1.02 9.73 12.81
C ASP A 253 0.30 10.76 13.70
N SER A 254 1.06 11.69 14.32
CA SER A 254 0.50 12.81 15.07
C SER A 254 -0.09 13.92 14.19
N ARG A 255 -0.06 13.77 12.84
CA ARG A 255 -0.70 14.76 11.98
C ARG A 255 -2.21 14.66 12.18
N PRO A 256 -2.90 15.78 12.46
CA PRO A 256 -4.34 15.80 12.25
C PRO A 256 -4.53 15.45 10.76
N GLN A 257 -5.23 14.37 10.47
CA GLN A 257 -5.59 14.06 9.09
C GLN A 257 -6.40 15.25 8.57
N PRO A 258 -5.90 15.99 7.57
CA PRO A 258 -6.63 17.14 7.08
C PRO A 258 -7.96 16.66 6.51
N ASN A 259 -9.03 17.41 6.82
CA ASN A 259 -10.34 17.16 6.23
C ASN A 259 -10.18 17.14 4.69
N PRO A 260 -10.75 16.16 3.96
CA PRO A 260 -10.76 16.15 2.51
C PRO A 260 -11.09 17.50 1.86
N GLU A 261 -12.03 18.27 2.42
CA GLU A 261 -12.38 19.61 1.93
C GLU A 261 -11.22 20.60 1.99
N LEU A 262 -10.37 20.52 3.02
CA LEU A 262 -9.19 21.38 3.17
C LEU A 262 -8.11 21.00 2.15
N LEU A 263 -7.94 19.71 1.87
CA LEU A 263 -7.03 19.23 0.83
C LEU A 263 -7.49 19.69 -0.56
N GLU A 264 -8.78 19.57 -0.87
CA GLU A 264 -9.36 20.06 -2.13
C GLU A 264 -9.20 21.58 -2.28
N GLN A 265 -9.52 22.34 -1.23
CA GLN A 265 -9.34 23.79 -1.21
C GLN A 265 -7.87 24.16 -1.41
N ARG A 266 -6.96 23.40 -0.78
CA ARG A 266 -5.52 23.63 -0.92
C ARG A 266 -5.08 23.38 -2.35
N LEU A 267 -5.44 22.23 -2.93
CA LEU A 267 -5.09 21.89 -4.31
C LEU A 267 -5.59 22.96 -5.28
N ALA A 268 -6.85 23.39 -5.14
CA ALA A 268 -7.46 24.41 -5.98
C ALA A 268 -6.77 25.80 -5.86
N GLY A 269 -6.17 26.09 -4.70
CA GLY A 269 -5.45 27.34 -4.44
C GLY A 269 -3.99 27.36 -4.93
N LEU A 270 -3.42 26.22 -5.32
CA LEU A 270 -2.04 26.14 -5.82
C LEU A 270 -1.92 26.70 -7.25
N PRO A 271 -0.74 27.22 -7.65
CA PRO A 271 -0.44 27.50 -9.05
C PRO A 271 -0.65 26.26 -9.95
N VAL A 272 -1.08 26.47 -11.19
CA VAL A 272 -1.44 25.37 -12.12
C VAL A 272 -0.27 24.40 -12.36
N ASP A 273 0.95 24.92 -12.48
CA ASP A 273 2.18 24.12 -12.64
C ASP A 273 2.42 23.19 -11.43
N LYS A 274 2.09 23.65 -10.22
CA LYS A 274 2.18 22.84 -9.00
C LYS A 274 1.05 21.83 -8.88
N GLN A 275 -0.16 22.17 -9.33
CA GLN A 275 -1.26 21.21 -9.42
C GLN A 275 -0.90 20.07 -10.38
N ASP A 276 -0.37 20.41 -11.56
CA ASP A 276 0.06 19.41 -12.56
C ASP A 276 1.21 18.53 -12.04
N GLU A 277 2.19 19.12 -11.34
CA GLU A 277 3.27 18.38 -10.68
C GLU A 277 2.70 17.36 -9.67
N LEU A 278 1.80 17.79 -8.77
CA LEU A 278 1.16 16.91 -7.79
C LEU A 278 0.31 15.82 -8.46
N LEU A 279 -0.50 16.17 -9.46
CA LEU A 279 -1.36 15.24 -10.18
C LEU A 279 -0.58 14.22 -11.01
N SER A 280 0.69 14.47 -11.29
CA SER A 280 1.59 13.52 -11.94
C SER A 280 2.18 12.46 -10.99
N LEU A 281 2.07 12.68 -9.68
CA LEU A 281 2.55 11.76 -8.65
C LEU A 281 1.66 10.50 -8.54
N SER A 282 2.18 9.46 -7.89
CA SER A 282 1.35 8.33 -7.48
C SER A 282 0.27 8.81 -6.50
N PRO A 283 -0.89 8.13 -6.36
CA PRO A 283 -1.92 8.56 -5.43
C PRO A 283 -1.42 8.73 -3.99
N VAL A 284 -0.52 7.86 -3.53
CA VAL A 284 0.08 7.95 -2.18
C VAL A 284 0.97 9.18 -2.07
N ASP A 285 1.86 9.39 -3.04
CA ASP A 285 2.75 10.55 -3.06
C ASP A 285 1.98 11.87 -3.22
N PHE A 286 0.89 11.88 -4.00
CA PHE A 286 0.00 13.03 -4.17
C PHE A 286 -0.58 13.47 -2.82
N TYR A 287 -1.15 12.54 -2.05
CA TYR A 287 -1.72 12.86 -0.74
C TYR A 287 -0.62 13.23 0.27
N ASP A 288 0.48 12.49 0.32
CA ASP A 288 1.62 12.81 1.22
C ASP A 288 2.15 14.24 0.98
N GLU A 289 2.30 14.64 -0.29
CA GLU A 289 2.83 15.95 -0.67
C GLU A 289 1.78 17.07 -0.50
N LEU A 290 0.51 16.81 -0.81
CA LEU A 290 -0.56 17.78 -0.58
C LEU A 290 -0.80 18.00 0.91
N GLU A 291 -0.74 16.95 1.73
CA GLU A 291 -0.74 17.07 3.18
C GLU A 291 0.46 17.87 3.69
N LEU A 292 1.65 17.65 3.12
CA LEU A 292 2.83 18.43 3.46
C LEU A 292 2.62 19.91 3.19
N LEU A 293 2.02 20.27 2.05
CA LEU A 293 1.70 21.67 1.71
C LEU A 293 0.66 22.33 2.63
N VAL A 294 -0.27 21.55 3.19
CA VAL A 294 -1.21 22.02 4.22
C VAL A 294 -0.47 22.18 5.56
N VAL A 295 0.40 21.24 5.90
CA VAL A 295 1.21 21.24 7.13
C VAL A 295 2.24 22.36 7.11
N GLU A 296 2.81 22.69 5.96
CA GLU A 296 3.70 23.83 5.78
C GLU A 296 3.00 25.16 6.07
N GLU A 297 1.69 25.29 5.90
CA GLU A 297 0.98 26.50 6.34
C GLU A 297 0.65 26.48 7.84
N ALA A 298 0.73 25.31 8.50
CA ALA A 298 0.45 25.17 9.92
C ALA A 298 1.67 25.56 10.76
N THR A 299 1.45 26.42 11.78
CA THR A 299 2.35 26.85 12.87
C THR A 299 3.88 26.81 12.62
N PRO A 300 4.62 27.91 12.79
CA PRO A 300 6.08 27.96 12.55
C PRO A 300 6.92 26.85 13.22
N ILE A 301 6.49 26.37 14.39
CA ILE A 301 7.16 25.27 15.12
C ILE A 301 7.18 23.98 14.28
N ARG A 302 6.10 23.71 13.54
CA ARG A 302 5.93 22.49 12.75
C ARG A 302 6.75 22.53 11.47
N GLN A 303 6.78 23.67 10.79
CA GLN A 303 7.70 23.91 9.67
C GLN A 303 9.14 23.66 10.12
N GLN A 304 9.57 24.28 11.23
CA GLN A 304 10.93 24.09 11.75
C GLN A 304 11.22 22.63 12.09
N MET A 305 10.25 21.90 12.64
CA MET A 305 10.40 20.47 12.93
C MET A 305 10.57 19.64 11.66
N VAL A 306 9.82 19.92 10.59
CA VAL A 306 9.96 19.24 9.30
C VAL A 306 11.33 19.54 8.68
N GLU A 307 11.76 20.81 8.66
CA GLU A 307 13.09 21.19 8.20
C GLU A 307 14.19 20.49 9.00
N ASP A 308 14.08 20.51 10.32
CA ASP A 308 15.04 19.84 11.21
C ASP A 308 15.06 18.34 10.91
N MET A 309 13.89 17.71 10.71
CA MET A 309 13.78 16.31 10.35
C MET A 309 14.42 15.97 9.00
N GLN A 310 14.22 16.80 7.98
CA GLN A 310 14.84 16.63 6.66
C GLN A 310 16.37 16.69 6.73
N THR A 311 16.91 17.53 7.63
CA THR A 311 18.36 17.57 7.84
C THR A 311 18.89 16.32 8.54
N LEU A 312 18.10 15.65 9.39
CA LEU A 312 18.51 14.46 10.14
C LEU A 312 18.70 13.23 9.26
N VAL A 313 17.97 13.18 8.13
CA VAL A 313 18.10 12.09 7.16
C VAL A 313 19.38 12.30 6.33
N PRO A 314 20.35 11.36 6.36
CA PRO A 314 21.55 11.45 5.52
C PRO A 314 21.20 11.60 4.04
N GLU A 315 22.06 12.30 3.29
CA GLU A 315 21.81 12.55 1.87
C GLU A 315 21.73 11.25 1.06
N GLU A 316 22.58 10.27 1.37
CA GLU A 316 22.54 8.92 0.80
C GLU A 316 21.17 8.23 0.98
N TRP A 317 20.50 8.51 2.10
CA TRP A 317 19.16 8.01 2.38
C TRP A 317 18.11 8.77 1.60
N ARG A 318 18.20 10.09 1.50
CA ARG A 318 17.31 10.88 0.64
C ARG A 318 17.40 10.38 -0.81
N ASP A 319 18.59 10.10 -1.30
CA ASP A 319 18.79 9.57 -2.65
C ASP A 319 18.30 8.14 -2.81
N ARG A 320 18.37 7.32 -1.75
CA ARG A 320 17.85 5.96 -1.77
C ARG A 320 16.32 5.92 -1.65
N LEU A 321 15.73 6.81 -0.86
CA LEU A 321 14.29 7.07 -0.76
C LEU A 321 13.74 7.52 -2.12
N LYS A 322 14.41 8.50 -2.76
CA LYS A 322 14.08 8.96 -4.10
C LYS A 322 14.18 7.84 -5.14
N ARG A 323 15.25 7.04 -5.11
CA ARG A 323 15.47 5.92 -6.04
C ARG A 323 14.51 4.74 -5.83
N GLY A 324 14.04 4.51 -4.59
CA GLY A 324 13.02 3.50 -4.29
C GLY A 324 11.61 3.93 -4.69
N ARG A 325 11.32 5.24 -4.66
CA ARG A 325 10.03 5.83 -5.08
C ARG A 325 9.86 5.90 -6.60
N SER A 326 10.94 6.19 -7.33
CA SER A 326 10.94 5.98 -8.78
C SER A 326 11.03 4.48 -9.04
N GLY A 327 9.88 3.82 -9.25
CA GLY A 327 9.83 2.43 -9.69
C GLY A 327 10.80 2.18 -10.86
N PRO A 328 11.26 0.93 -11.07
CA PRO A 328 12.20 0.62 -12.15
C PRO A 328 11.67 1.26 -13.43
N PRO A 329 12.52 1.99 -14.20
CA PRO A 329 12.06 2.71 -15.38
C PRO A 329 11.28 1.75 -16.25
N GLY A 330 9.97 1.97 -16.34
CA GLY A 330 9.09 1.18 -17.18
C GLY A 330 9.51 1.42 -18.62
N GLY A 331 10.23 0.45 -19.21
CA GLY A 331 10.55 0.47 -20.62
C GLY A 331 11.78 -0.33 -21.01
N GLY A 332 11.55 -1.48 -21.66
CA GLY A 332 12.40 -1.87 -22.80
C GLY A 332 13.05 -3.26 -22.79
N GLY A 333 12.24 -4.33 -22.70
CA GLY A 333 12.55 -5.62 -23.32
C GLY A 333 13.60 -6.52 -22.64
N PRO A 334 13.58 -7.84 -22.93
CA PRO A 334 14.64 -8.74 -22.51
C PRO A 334 15.96 -8.32 -23.18
N PRO A 335 17.09 -8.31 -22.46
CA PRO A 335 18.39 -8.03 -23.05
C PRO A 335 18.65 -9.04 -24.19
N PRO A 336 19.00 -8.59 -25.40
CA PRO A 336 19.34 -9.49 -26.49
C PRO A 336 20.79 -9.95 -26.30
N ASN A 337 21.05 -10.75 -25.28
CA ASN A 337 22.12 -11.75 -25.29
C ASN A 337 22.11 -12.62 -24.04
N GLY A 338 22.14 -13.94 -24.24
CA GLY A 338 22.12 -14.96 -23.20
C GLY A 338 23.39 -15.04 -22.36
N GLY A 339 23.59 -14.08 -21.46
CA GLY A 339 24.53 -14.20 -20.36
C GLY A 339 23.84 -14.77 -19.13
N ARG A 340 24.00 -16.08 -18.86
CA ARG A 340 23.66 -16.69 -17.57
C ARG A 340 24.40 -15.93 -16.44
N PRO A 341 23.73 -15.49 -15.36
CA PRO A 341 24.44 -15.02 -14.17
C PRO A 341 25.15 -16.22 -13.50
N PRO A 342 26.35 -16.02 -12.92
CA PRO A 342 27.07 -17.09 -12.27
C PRO A 342 26.36 -17.52 -10.99
N PHE A 343 26.28 -18.84 -10.87
CA PHE A 343 25.83 -19.59 -9.70
C PHE A 343 26.53 -19.08 -8.42
N LEU A 344 25.74 -18.72 -7.40
CA LEU A 344 26.21 -18.56 -6.02
C LEU A 344 26.58 -19.95 -5.47
N GLY A 345 27.81 -20.38 -5.74
CA GLY A 345 28.43 -21.54 -5.12
C GLY A 345 28.86 -21.22 -3.69
N GLY A 346 28.56 -22.14 -2.77
CA GLY A 346 28.91 -22.08 -1.35
C GLY A 346 30.42 -22.09 -1.04
N PRO A 347 30.78 -22.17 0.26
CA PRO A 347 32.09 -21.79 0.75
C PRO A 347 33.19 -22.75 0.30
N GLY A 348 34.09 -22.25 -0.54
CA GLY A 348 35.32 -22.92 -0.94
C GLY A 348 36.41 -22.84 0.13
N ARG A 349 37.03 -23.99 0.36
CA ARG A 349 38.21 -24.24 1.21
C ARG A 349 39.43 -23.37 0.85
N PRO A 350 40.36 -23.17 1.80
CA PRO A 350 41.57 -22.39 1.61
C PRO A 350 42.67 -23.19 0.90
N GLY A 351 43.32 -22.57 -0.08
CA GLY A 351 44.57 -23.05 -0.67
C GLY A 351 44.64 -22.79 -2.16
N ASP A 352 45.19 -21.65 -2.57
CA ASP A 352 46.45 -21.64 -3.33
C ASP A 352 46.90 -20.22 -3.67
N ARG A 353 48.16 -19.95 -3.32
CA ARG A 353 48.96 -18.82 -3.75
C ARG A 353 49.55 -19.13 -5.12
N ASN A 354 49.38 -18.26 -6.11
CA ASN A 354 50.48 -17.70 -6.93
C ASN A 354 49.97 -16.95 -8.17
N GLY A 355 50.69 -15.86 -8.50
CA GLY A 355 50.64 -15.13 -9.77
C GLY A 355 49.72 -13.91 -9.73
N GLY A 356 50.15 -12.65 -9.79
CA GLY A 356 51.35 -12.08 -10.41
C GLY A 356 51.00 -11.48 -11.77
N GLY A 357 50.91 -10.15 -11.87
CA GLY A 357 50.74 -9.39 -13.13
C GLY A 357 49.82 -8.19 -12.92
N ARG A 358 50.34 -7.04 -12.47
CA ARG A 358 50.87 -5.90 -13.25
C ARG A 358 49.86 -5.25 -14.21
N PHE A 359 49.62 -3.97 -13.89
CA PHE A 359 49.01 -2.90 -14.66
C PHE A 359 49.77 -2.63 -15.96
N ASP A 360 49.03 -2.25 -17.01
CA ASP A 360 49.30 -1.23 -18.06
C ASP A 360 47.95 -1.13 -18.83
N ARG A 361 47.14 -0.08 -18.75
CA ARG A 361 47.20 1.31 -19.26
C ARG A 361 47.55 1.48 -20.75
N ASP A 362 46.63 2.19 -21.40
CA ASP A 362 46.71 2.97 -22.63
C ASP A 362 46.61 2.25 -23.99
N GLY A 363 45.74 2.81 -24.86
CA GLY A 363 45.65 2.41 -26.26
C GLY A 363 44.34 2.81 -26.95
N GLU A 364 44.21 4.09 -27.29
CA GLU A 364 43.35 4.59 -28.37
C GLU A 364 43.50 3.74 -29.65
N ARG A 365 42.39 3.44 -30.33
CA ARG A 365 42.40 3.34 -31.79
C ARG A 365 41.01 3.49 -32.41
N ASP A 366 40.83 4.65 -33.03
CA ASP A 366 40.00 4.86 -34.21
C ASP A 366 40.39 3.90 -35.35
N GLY A 367 39.42 3.56 -36.21
CA GLY A 367 39.70 2.99 -37.52
C GLY A 367 38.61 2.06 -38.08
N ASP A 368 37.77 2.64 -38.93
CA ASP A 368 37.32 2.11 -40.22
C ASP A 368 36.75 0.67 -40.31
N ARG A 369 35.41 0.60 -40.47
CA ARG A 369 34.71 -0.57 -41.02
C ARG A 369 34.35 -0.32 -42.50
N PRO A 370 34.73 -1.21 -43.44
CA PRO A 370 34.20 -1.22 -44.79
C PRO A 370 32.86 -1.99 -44.87
N PRO A 371 32.05 -1.78 -45.94
CA PRO A 371 30.77 -2.43 -46.10
C PRO A 371 30.92 -3.77 -46.85
N PHE A 372 30.48 -4.86 -46.23
CA PHE A 372 30.14 -6.11 -46.92
C PHE A 372 28.64 -6.34 -46.66
N GLY A 373 27.77 -6.52 -47.65
CA GLY A 373 27.98 -7.24 -48.90
C GLY A 373 27.40 -8.65 -48.73
N GLY A 374 26.26 -8.89 -49.39
CA GLY A 374 25.32 -9.98 -49.10
C GLY A 374 25.87 -11.41 -49.05
N ARG A 375 25.16 -12.25 -48.29
CA ARG A 375 24.94 -13.67 -48.61
C ARG A 375 23.71 -14.18 -47.84
N ARG A 376 22.64 -14.50 -48.58
CA ARG A 376 21.62 -15.47 -48.15
C ARG A 376 22.24 -16.88 -48.21
N PRO A 377 21.83 -17.77 -47.31
CA PRO A 377 21.48 -19.12 -47.78
C PRO A 377 20.12 -19.58 -47.23
N ASP A 378 19.31 -20.00 -48.18
CA ASP A 378 18.36 -21.12 -48.21
C ASP A 378 17.92 -21.80 -46.90
N GLY A 379 16.59 -21.91 -46.80
CA GLY A 379 15.94 -23.22 -46.64
C GLY A 379 15.93 -23.82 -45.23
N GLN A 380 14.97 -23.41 -44.40
CA GLN A 380 14.52 -24.23 -43.29
C GLN A 380 13.02 -24.49 -43.39
N ARG A 381 12.70 -25.79 -43.46
CA ARG A 381 11.35 -26.38 -43.39
C ARG A 381 10.61 -25.89 -42.15
N PRO A 382 9.27 -25.75 -42.20
CA PRO A 382 8.47 -25.59 -40.99
C PRO A 382 8.54 -26.88 -40.14
N PRO A 383 8.58 -26.76 -38.80
CA PRO A 383 8.59 -27.91 -37.91
C PRO A 383 7.26 -28.65 -37.94
N GLU A 384 7.32 -29.98 -37.95
CA GLU A 384 6.17 -30.88 -37.80
C GLU A 384 5.54 -30.71 -36.41
N PRO A 385 4.20 -30.83 -36.28
CA PRO A 385 3.53 -30.78 -35.00
C PRO A 385 3.84 -32.04 -34.16
N PRO A 386 3.95 -31.91 -32.83
CA PRO A 386 4.20 -33.04 -31.94
C PRO A 386 3.00 -34.02 -31.91
N PRO A 387 3.24 -35.33 -31.68
CA PRO A 387 2.19 -36.33 -31.61
C PRO A 387 1.27 -36.11 -30.40
N ALA A 388 -0.01 -36.42 -30.60
CA ALA A 388 -1.06 -36.32 -29.59
C ALA A 388 -0.68 -37.06 -28.30
N ALA A 389 -0.74 -36.33 -27.18
CA ALA A 389 -0.57 -36.90 -25.85
C ALA A 389 -1.70 -37.90 -25.57
N GLY A 390 -1.31 -39.10 -25.16
CA GLY A 390 -2.19 -40.19 -24.78
C GLY A 390 -3.08 -39.87 -23.59
N GLU A 391 -4.19 -40.60 -23.53
CA GLU A 391 -5.20 -40.58 -22.48
C GLU A 391 -4.60 -40.80 -21.08
N PRO A 392 -5.03 -40.03 -20.06
CA PRO A 392 -4.69 -40.34 -18.68
C PRO A 392 -5.52 -41.54 -18.15
N PRO A 393 -4.92 -42.44 -17.35
CA PRO A 393 -5.57 -43.63 -16.86
C PRO A 393 -6.46 -43.36 -15.64
N GLY A 394 -7.63 -44.01 -15.62
CA GLY A 394 -8.24 -44.63 -14.44
C GLY A 394 -8.75 -43.72 -13.32
N ALA A 395 -10.03 -43.36 -13.37
CA ALA A 395 -10.78 -42.93 -12.19
C ALA A 395 -11.23 -44.17 -11.38
N PRO A 396 -11.01 -44.22 -10.04
CA PRO A 396 -11.60 -45.26 -9.19
C PRO A 396 -13.09 -44.98 -8.91
N PRO A 397 -13.88 -46.02 -8.57
CA PRO A 397 -15.34 -45.96 -8.50
C PRO A 397 -15.83 -45.15 -7.28
N ARG A 398 -16.85 -44.31 -7.50
CA ARG A 398 -17.66 -43.70 -6.44
C ARG A 398 -18.61 -44.75 -5.86
N GLY A 399 -18.25 -45.31 -4.71
CA GLY A 399 -19.17 -45.93 -3.77
C GLY A 399 -19.23 -45.07 -2.52
N ASP A 400 -20.43 -44.59 -2.18
CA ASP A 400 -21.04 -44.75 -0.86
C ASP A 400 -22.17 -43.73 -0.64
N ASN A 401 -23.36 -44.27 -0.40
CA ASN A 401 -24.57 -43.55 -0.03
C ASN A 401 -24.38 -42.89 1.35
N PRO A 402 -24.94 -41.69 1.59
CA PRO A 402 -25.05 -41.17 2.95
C PRO A 402 -26.08 -41.98 3.77
N PRO A 403 -25.84 -42.21 5.07
CA PRO A 403 -26.77 -42.90 5.96
C PRO A 403 -28.01 -42.04 6.26
N PRO A 404 -29.15 -42.67 6.62
CA PRO A 404 -30.38 -41.95 6.94
C PRO A 404 -30.26 -41.22 8.28
N ILE A 405 -30.82 -40.01 8.32
CA ILE A 405 -30.98 -39.18 9.52
C ILE A 405 -32.00 -39.87 10.45
N PRO A 406 -31.68 -40.13 11.72
CA PRO A 406 -32.67 -40.63 12.67
C PRO A 406 -33.67 -39.52 13.01
N ALA A 407 -34.95 -39.86 12.88
CA ALA A 407 -36.04 -39.15 13.53
C ALA A 407 -35.97 -39.40 15.04
N ASP A 408 -36.21 -38.34 15.81
CA ASP A 408 -36.57 -38.28 17.24
C ASP A 408 -35.58 -37.49 18.10
N ALA A 409 -35.91 -36.22 18.33
CA ALA A 409 -35.69 -35.52 19.59
C ALA A 409 -36.62 -34.30 19.68
N ASN A 410 -37.66 -34.45 20.51
CA ASN A 410 -38.49 -33.46 21.22
C ASN A 410 -38.52 -31.99 20.78
#